data_AF-Q27GT1-F1
#
_entry.id   AF-Q27GT1-F1
#
_cell.length_a   1.000
_cell.length_b   1.000
_cell.length_c   1.000
_cell.angle_alpha   90.00
_cell.angle_beta   90.00
_cell.angle_gamma   90.00
#
_symmetry.space_group_name_H-M   'P 1'
#
loop_
_entity.id
_entity.type
_entity.pdbx_description
1 polymer ?
#
loop_
_entity_poly.entity_id
_entity_poly.type
_entity_poly.pdbx_seq_one_letter_code
_entity_poly.pdbx_strand_id
1 'polypeptide(L)'
;MDPVCELNVHRQIVSLLDKPNPVIFDIGCNDGSDAQRFLRLLPSAQLYCFEPDPRAAARFKEKMGSDRDRMRLSEVAISDRNGMIEFHPSNGNDSAKEWDLSGSIRRPKNHLSEYEWVRFDPPISVETRSC
;
A
#
# COMPACT_ATOMS: atom_id res chain seq x y z
N MET A 1 -6.47 -14.98 -17.33
CA MET A 1 -7.45 -13.88 -17.17
C MET A 1 -6.98 -12.72 -18.03
N ASP A 2 -7.89 -11.99 -18.66
CA ASP A 2 -7.57 -10.94 -19.62
C ASP A 2 -7.06 -9.68 -18.89
N PRO A 3 -5.82 -9.20 -19.10
CA PRO A 3 -5.24 -8.08 -18.36
C PRO A 3 -6.01 -6.75 -18.52
N VAL A 4 -6.91 -6.68 -19.51
CA VAL A 4 -7.80 -5.53 -19.74
C VAL A 4 -8.90 -5.42 -18.67
N CYS A 5 -9.35 -6.53 -18.08
CA CYS A 5 -10.43 -6.54 -17.08
C CYS A 5 -10.01 -5.95 -15.72
N GLU A 6 -8.71 -6.03 -15.36
CA GLU A 6 -8.19 -5.59 -14.07
C GLU A 6 -8.09 -4.07 -13.89
N LEU A 7 -8.26 -3.28 -14.95
CA LEU A 7 -8.02 -1.83 -14.92
C LEU A 7 -9.28 -0.97 -14.77
N ASN A 8 -10.47 -1.56 -14.65
CA ASN A 8 -11.74 -0.81 -14.75
C ASN A 8 -11.85 0.36 -13.76
N VAL A 9 -11.57 0.13 -12.47
CA VAL A 9 -11.61 1.20 -11.45
C VAL A 9 -10.53 2.26 -11.70
N HIS A 10 -9.32 1.84 -12.08
CA HIS A 10 -8.22 2.76 -12.36
C HIS A 10 -8.51 3.65 -13.57
N ARG A 11 -9.12 3.10 -14.63
CA ARG A 11 -9.56 3.87 -15.80
C ARG A 11 -10.65 4.88 -15.43
N GLN A 12 -11.59 4.50 -14.58
CA GLN A 12 -12.60 5.43 -14.07
C GLN A 12 -11.94 6.56 -13.28
N ILE A 13 -11.04 6.27 -12.35
CA ILE A 13 -10.29 7.30 -11.61
C ILE A 13 -9.54 8.21 -12.57
N VAL A 14 -8.78 7.65 -13.52
CA VAL A 14 -8.03 8.43 -14.53
C VAL A 14 -8.95 9.30 -15.38
N SER A 15 -10.15 8.83 -15.74
CA SER A 15 -11.11 9.63 -16.51
C SER A 15 -11.66 10.85 -15.75
N LEU A 16 -11.55 10.86 -14.42
CA LEU A 16 -11.91 12.00 -13.57
C LEU A 16 -10.77 13.01 -13.42
N LEU A 17 -9.55 12.66 -13.87
CA LEU A 17 -8.38 13.53 -13.79
C LEU A 17 -8.26 14.35 -15.08
N ASP A 18 -8.43 15.67 -14.97
CA ASP A 18 -8.17 16.60 -16.09
C ASP A 18 -6.69 17.03 -16.14
N LYS A 19 -5.77 16.07 -15.99
CA LYS A 19 -4.33 16.34 -15.96
C LYS A 19 -3.53 15.12 -16.44
N PRO A 20 -2.68 15.26 -17.49
CA PRO A 20 -1.91 14.13 -18.03
C PRO A 20 -0.70 13.73 -17.16
N ASN A 21 -0.27 14.61 -16.24
CA ASN A 21 0.89 14.41 -15.36
C ASN A 21 0.54 14.65 -13.87
N PRO A 22 -0.40 13.89 -13.29
CA PRO A 22 -0.79 14.09 -11.90
C PRO A 22 0.33 13.65 -10.95
N VAL A 23 0.36 14.29 -9.77
CA VAL A 23 1.10 13.78 -8.62
C VAL A 23 0.12 12.93 -7.81
N ILE A 24 0.45 11.66 -7.57
CA ILE A 24 -0.41 10.71 -6.87
C ILE A 24 0.28 10.30 -5.56
N PHE A 25 -0.47 10.38 -4.47
CA PHE A 25 -0.08 9.87 -3.17
C PHE A 25 -0.83 8.57 -2.91
N ASP A 26 -0.10 7.47 -2.72
CA ASP A 26 -0.64 6.15 -2.44
C ASP A 26 -0.24 5.75 -1.01
N ILE A 27 -1.16 5.95 -0.06
CA ILE A 27 -0.91 5.77 1.38
C ILE A 27 -1.39 4.38 1.80
N GLY A 28 -0.48 3.53 2.27
CA GLY A 28 -0.75 2.10 2.48
C GLY A 28 -0.74 1.34 1.16
N CYS A 29 0.31 1.56 0.36
CA CYS A 29 0.39 1.08 -1.01
C CYS A 29 0.66 -0.44 -1.15
N ASN A 30 0.83 -1.15 -0.02
CA ASN A 30 1.09 -2.58 0.06
C ASN A 30 2.20 -3.02 -0.92
N ASP A 31 1.88 -3.88 -1.88
CA ASP A 31 2.81 -4.50 -2.81
C ASP A 31 2.94 -3.71 -4.13
N GLY A 32 2.32 -2.53 -4.20
CA GLY A 32 2.40 -1.60 -5.32
C GLY A 32 1.57 -1.97 -6.53
N SER A 33 0.62 -2.90 -6.42
CA SER A 33 -0.24 -3.27 -7.56
C SER A 33 -0.94 -2.07 -8.19
N ASP A 34 -1.52 -1.18 -7.38
CA ASP A 34 -2.27 -0.02 -7.88
C ASP A 34 -1.34 1.08 -8.40
N ALA A 35 -0.22 1.33 -7.72
CA ALA A 35 0.84 2.19 -8.23
C ALA A 35 1.29 1.77 -9.65
N GLN A 36 1.50 0.48 -9.89
CA GLN A 36 1.89 -0.03 -11.21
C GLN A 36 0.76 0.16 -12.26
N ARG A 37 -0.50 -0.02 -11.87
CA ARG A 37 -1.67 0.21 -12.74
C ARG A 37 -1.79 1.68 -13.13
N PHE A 38 -1.61 2.61 -12.20
CA PHE A 38 -1.60 4.05 -12.50
C PHE A 38 -0.43 4.43 -13.41
N LEU A 39 0.78 3.93 -13.16
CA LEU A 39 1.94 4.20 -14.03
C LEU A 39 1.78 3.69 -15.46
N ARG A 40 0.97 2.64 -15.68
CA ARG A 40 0.60 2.15 -17.02
C ARG A 40 -0.43 3.06 -17.71
N LEU A 41 -1.40 3.58 -16.97
CA LEU A 41 -2.47 4.42 -17.52
C LEU A 41 -2.05 5.90 -17.67
N LEU A 42 -1.12 6.35 -16.84
CA LEU A 42 -0.60 7.72 -16.78
C LEU A 42 0.93 7.69 -16.88
N PRO A 43 1.50 7.55 -18.09
CA PRO A 43 2.95 7.41 -18.26
C PRO A 43 3.78 8.57 -17.69
N SER A 44 3.19 9.77 -17.61
CA SER A 44 3.80 10.99 -17.09
C SER A 44 3.42 11.34 -15.65
N ALA A 45 2.72 10.45 -14.93
CA ALA A 45 2.44 10.64 -13.51
C ALA A 45 3.71 10.50 -12.66
N GLN A 46 3.70 11.17 -11.50
CA GLN A 46 4.69 10.98 -10.46
C GLN A 46 4.02 10.42 -9.21
N LEU A 47 4.53 9.30 -8.69
CA LEU A 47 3.94 8.61 -7.55
C LEU A 47 4.78 8.76 -6.28
N TYR A 48 4.11 9.00 -5.16
CA TYR A 48 4.66 8.96 -3.81
C TYR A 48 3.89 7.91 -3.01
N CYS A 49 4.55 6.79 -2.77
CA CYS A 49 3.97 5.59 -2.16
C CYS A 49 4.50 5.43 -0.74
N PHE A 50 3.64 5.03 0.19
CA PHE A 50 3.97 4.88 1.60
C PHE A 50 3.50 3.52 2.09
N GLU A 51 4.41 2.71 2.63
CA GLU A 51 4.09 1.39 3.16
C GLU A 51 4.95 1.10 4.40
N PRO A 52 4.35 1.00 5.60
CA PRO A 52 5.09 0.65 6.82
C PRO A 52 5.38 -0.84 6.99
N ASP A 53 4.64 -1.76 6.34
CA ASP A 53 4.90 -3.20 6.47
C ASP A 53 6.13 -3.60 5.64
N PRO A 54 7.22 -4.08 6.26
CA PRO A 54 8.43 -4.45 5.54
C PRO A 54 8.23 -5.62 4.57
N ARG A 55 7.24 -6.49 4.81
CA ARG A 55 6.92 -7.62 3.91
C ARG A 55 6.33 -7.10 2.60
N ALA A 56 5.35 -6.21 2.71
CA ALA A 56 4.70 -5.57 1.57
C ALA A 56 5.69 -4.67 0.81
N ALA A 57 6.48 -3.86 1.52
CA ALA A 57 7.51 -3.00 0.94
C ALA A 57 8.58 -3.80 0.17
N ALA A 58 8.98 -4.98 0.66
CA ALA A 58 9.89 -5.86 -0.07
C ALA A 58 9.30 -6.29 -1.42
N ARG A 59 8.05 -6.79 -1.43
CA ARG A 59 7.36 -7.18 -2.67
C ARG A 59 7.09 -6.00 -3.60
N PHE A 60 6.82 -4.83 -3.04
CA PHE A 60 6.71 -3.58 -3.79
C PHE A 60 8.00 -3.30 -4.59
N LYS A 61 9.15 -3.34 -3.90
CA LYS A 61 10.47 -3.09 -4.52
C LYS A 61 10.79 -4.09 -5.62
N GLU A 62 10.43 -5.36 -5.45
CA GLU A 62 10.58 -6.40 -6.46
C GLU A 62 9.68 -6.13 -7.67
N LYS A 63 8.40 -5.82 -7.43
CA LYS A 63 7.41 -5.59 -8.49
C LYS A 63 7.73 -4.38 -9.37
N MET A 64 8.24 -3.29 -8.78
CA MET A 64 8.45 -2.05 -9.53
C MET A 64 9.60 -2.10 -10.52
N GLY A 65 10.57 -3.02 -10.37
CA GLY A 65 11.62 -3.24 -11.38
C GLY A 65 12.25 -1.94 -11.91
N SER A 66 12.05 -1.67 -13.20
CA SER A 66 12.55 -0.48 -13.93
C SER A 66 11.72 0.80 -13.74
N ASP A 67 10.53 0.74 -13.14
CA ASP A 67 9.65 1.91 -12.96
C ASP A 67 10.05 2.81 -11.78
N ARG A 68 11.15 2.49 -11.09
CA ARG A 68 11.65 3.17 -9.89
C ARG A 68 11.94 4.67 -10.08
N ASP A 69 12.22 5.13 -11.29
CA ASP A 69 12.49 6.55 -11.54
C ASP A 69 11.23 7.42 -11.54
N ARG A 70 10.05 6.82 -11.75
CA ARG A 70 8.76 7.53 -11.83
C ARG A 70 7.99 7.51 -10.51
N MET A 71 8.56 6.93 -9.47
CA MET A 71 7.88 6.75 -8.20
C MET A 71 8.87 6.76 -7.03
N ARG A 72 8.37 7.02 -5.83
CA ARG A 72 9.17 6.97 -4.60
C ARG A 72 8.44 6.15 -3.56
N LEU A 73 9.06 5.10 -3.05
CA LEU A 73 8.57 4.36 -1.89
C LEU A 73 9.20 4.93 -0.62
N SER A 74 8.36 5.31 0.34
CA SER A 74 8.77 5.64 1.71
C SER A 74 8.29 4.54 2.64
N GLU A 75 9.23 3.83 3.27
CA GLU A 75 8.94 2.71 4.19
C GLU A 75 8.55 3.25 5.58
N VAL A 76 7.47 4.04 5.63
CA VAL A 76 7.00 4.79 6.82
C VAL A 76 5.48 4.73 6.95
N ALA A 77 4.99 4.83 8.18
CA ALA A 77 3.57 5.07 8.44
C ALA A 77 3.26 6.58 8.43
N ILE A 78 2.14 6.97 7.83
CA ILE A 78 1.63 8.33 7.95
C ILE A 78 0.93 8.51 9.30
N SER A 79 1.28 9.58 10.01
CA SER A 79 0.84 9.84 11.38
C SER A 79 0.67 11.35 11.64
N ASP A 80 0.16 11.73 12.80
CA ASP A 80 0.09 13.13 13.27
C ASP A 80 1.43 13.64 13.85
N ARG A 81 2.42 12.77 13.95
CA ARG A 81 3.76 13.06 14.49
C ARG A 81 4.84 12.27 13.78
N ASN A 82 6.05 12.83 13.78
CA ASN A 82 7.27 12.13 13.39
C ASN A 82 7.82 11.30 14.56
N GLY A 83 8.52 10.21 14.27
CA GLY A 83 9.17 9.35 15.27
C GLY A 83 8.93 7.87 15.02
N MET A 84 8.90 7.05 16.06
CA MET A 84 8.58 5.63 15.97
C MET A 84 7.19 5.35 16.56
N ILE A 85 6.46 4.40 16.00
CA ILE A 85 5.16 3.94 16.52
C ILE A 85 5.02 2.43 16.40
N GLU A 86 4.19 1.84 17.27
CA GLU A 86 3.72 0.47 17.09
C GLU A 86 2.74 0.42 15.91
N PHE A 87 3.08 -0.40 14.92
CA PHE A 87 2.22 -0.75 13.82
C PHE A 87 1.72 -2.18 13.99
N HIS A 88 0.42 -2.38 13.76
CA HIS A 88 -0.25 -3.66 13.88
C HIS A 88 -0.56 -4.19 12.46
N PRO A 89 0.39 -4.87 11.80
CA PRO A 89 0.11 -5.52 10.53
C PRO A 89 -0.81 -6.72 10.73
N SER A 90 -1.70 -6.97 9.77
CA SER A 90 -2.42 -8.24 9.77
C SER A 90 -1.51 -9.41 9.44
N ASN A 91 -1.98 -10.58 9.83
CA ASN A 91 -1.50 -11.87 9.38
C ASN A 91 -2.70 -12.82 9.27
N GLY A 92 -2.49 -14.02 8.73
CA GLY A 92 -3.50 -15.04 8.65
C GLY A 92 -3.04 -16.41 9.16
N ASN A 93 -4.02 -17.25 9.45
CA ASN A 93 -3.84 -18.66 9.81
C ASN A 93 -3.73 -19.54 8.56
N ASP A 94 -3.13 -20.73 8.73
CA ASP A 94 -3.11 -21.81 7.73
C ASP A 94 -2.71 -21.39 6.31
N SER A 95 -3.66 -21.40 5.38
CA SER A 95 -3.47 -21.04 3.96
C SER A 95 -3.34 -19.54 3.72
N ALA A 96 -3.67 -18.70 4.71
CA ALA A 96 -3.59 -17.25 4.67
C ALA A 96 -2.35 -16.70 5.42
N LYS A 97 -1.32 -17.53 5.63
CA LYS A 97 -0.05 -17.06 6.20
C LYS A 97 0.49 -15.87 5.42
N GLU A 98 1.02 -14.90 6.15
CA GLU A 98 1.55 -13.64 5.64
C GLU A 98 0.52 -12.69 5.03
N TRP A 99 -0.77 -12.87 5.35
CA TRP A 99 -1.82 -11.95 4.93
C TRP A 99 -1.59 -10.52 5.40
N ASP A 100 -1.35 -9.59 4.48
CA ASP A 100 -0.97 -8.20 4.78
C ASP A 100 -1.86 -7.16 4.07
N LEU A 101 -3.12 -7.52 3.76
CA LEU A 101 -4.07 -6.59 3.15
C LEU A 101 -4.72 -5.63 4.16
N SER A 102 -4.26 -5.62 5.41
CA SER A 102 -4.70 -4.66 6.42
C SER A 102 -3.63 -4.40 7.48
N GLY A 103 -3.63 -3.20 8.04
CA GLY A 103 -2.72 -2.84 9.13
C GLY A 103 -3.02 -1.44 9.64
N SER A 104 -2.63 -1.14 10.87
CA SER A 104 -2.87 0.18 11.44
C SER A 104 -1.89 0.52 12.56
N ILE A 105 -1.57 1.81 12.68
CA ILE A 105 -0.92 2.39 13.86
C ILE A 105 -1.86 2.50 15.08
N ARG A 106 -3.17 2.27 14.87
CA ARG A 106 -4.15 2.16 15.94
C ARG A 106 -4.44 0.69 16.19
N ARG A 107 -4.45 0.29 17.45
CA ARG A 107 -4.78 -1.09 17.83
C ARG A 107 -6.16 -1.47 17.27
N PRO A 108 -6.27 -2.53 16.46
CA PRO A 108 -7.55 -3.02 15.96
C PRO A 108 -8.43 -3.45 17.13
N LYS A 109 -9.67 -2.94 17.20
CA LYS A 109 -10.62 -3.28 18.28
C LYS A 109 -11.68 -4.29 17.87
N ASN A 110 -12.14 -4.22 16.61
CA ASN A 110 -13.34 -4.93 16.14
C ASN A 110 -13.08 -5.92 14.99
N HIS A 111 -11.85 -6.01 14.49
CA HIS A 111 -11.55 -6.82 13.29
C HIS A 111 -11.54 -8.34 13.56
N LEU A 112 -11.68 -8.74 14.83
CA LEU A 112 -11.71 -10.14 15.26
C LEU A 112 -13.10 -10.80 15.15
N SER A 113 -14.15 -10.06 14.75
CA SER A 113 -15.51 -10.59 14.68
C SER A 113 -15.99 -10.99 13.28
N GLU A 114 -15.30 -10.61 12.21
CA GLU A 114 -15.76 -10.86 10.83
C GLU A 114 -14.97 -11.95 10.09
N TYR A 115 -13.68 -12.10 10.37
CA TYR A 115 -12.82 -13.11 9.74
C TYR A 115 -11.93 -13.79 10.77
N GLU A 116 -12.33 -14.96 11.26
CA GLU A 116 -11.62 -15.71 12.31
C GLU A 116 -10.17 -16.08 11.94
N TRP A 117 -9.88 -16.16 10.64
CA TRP A 117 -8.55 -16.49 10.14
C TRP A 117 -7.60 -15.28 10.13
N VAL A 118 -8.11 -14.04 10.21
CA VAL A 118 -7.30 -12.82 10.30
C VAL A 118 -6.88 -12.61 11.74
N ARG A 119 -5.57 -12.42 11.94
CA ARG A 119 -5.00 -12.09 13.24
C ARG A 119 -4.08 -10.89 13.13
N PHE A 120 -3.75 -10.32 14.27
CA PHE A 120 -2.72 -9.29 14.39
C PHE A 120 -1.66 -9.85 15.32
N ASP A 121 -0.52 -10.20 14.73
CA ASP A 121 0.66 -10.63 15.47
C ASP A 121 1.19 -9.47 16.34
N PRO A 122 2.18 -9.70 17.23
CA PRO A 122 2.78 -8.61 18.00
C PRO A 122 3.17 -7.43 17.11
N PRO A 123 2.92 -6.18 17.55
CA PRO A 123 3.20 -5.02 16.72
C PRO A 123 4.69 -4.93 16.39
N ILE A 124 4.97 -4.31 15.25
CA ILE A 124 6.32 -3.95 14.81
C ILE A 124 6.54 -2.46 15.01
N SER A 125 7.78 -2.05 15.33
CA SER A 125 8.14 -0.64 15.43
C SER A 125 8.48 -0.11 14.04
N VAL A 126 7.75 0.91 13.59
CA VAL A 126 7.96 1.54 12.27
C VAL A 126 8.18 3.03 12.42
N GLU A 127 8.92 3.62 11.48
CA GLU A 127 9.09 5.06 11.41
C GLU A 127 7.78 5.73 10.95
N THR A 128 7.52 6.91 11.49
CA THR A 128 6.37 7.75 11.15
C THR A 128 6.79 9.07 10.54
N ARG A 129 5.98 9.54 9.60
CA ARG A 129 6.07 10.88 9.02
C ARG A 129 4.74 11.62 9.16
N SER A 130 4.81 12.85 9.64
CA SER A 130 3.70 13.79 9.64
C SER A 130 3.50 14.37 8.25
N CYS A 131 2.27 14.40 7.78
CA CYS A 131 1.84 15.07 6.55
C CYS A 131 1.01 16.30 6.89
#